data_AF-A0A1S3DQ93-F1
#
_entry.id   AF-A0A1S3DQ93-F1
#
_cell.length_a   1.000
_cell.length_b   1.000
_cell.length_c   1.000
_cell.angle_alpha   90.00
_cell.angle_beta   90.00
_cell.angle_gamma   90.00
#
_symmetry.space_group_name_H-M   'P 1'
#
loop_
_entity.id
_entity.type
_entity.pdbx_description
1 polymer ?
#
loop_
_entity_poly.entity_id
_entity_poly.type
_entity_poly.pdbx_seq_one_letter_code
_entity_poly.pdbx_strand_id
1 'polypeptide(L)'
;FVSWTAYLLRYHGKANHVEPIPLPGAPFSHYYAQDASDEGIIMETDVMVKELKEPGCPYLTDKGQLRVQIEWEESYLLFQATYHKYDDVSRLHNTQMR
;
A
#
# COMPACT_ATOMS: atom_id res chain seq x y z
N PHE A 1 9.14 -5.08 10.14
CA PHE A 1 7.92 -4.25 10.15
C PHE A 1 7.97 -3.34 8.97
N VAL A 2 6.87 -3.23 8.23
CA VAL A 2 6.73 -2.27 7.15
C VAL A 2 5.36 -1.61 7.29
N SER A 3 5.28 -0.30 7.15
CA SER A 3 4.03 0.44 6.99
C SER A 3 3.95 1.11 5.62
N TRP A 4 2.74 1.21 5.09
CA TRP A 4 2.49 1.87 3.82
C TRP A 4 1.08 2.45 3.78
N THR A 5 0.90 3.46 2.95
CA THR A 5 -0.42 3.90 2.54
C THR A 5 -0.68 3.46 1.11
N ALA A 6 -1.86 2.88 0.88
CA ALA A 6 -2.35 2.55 -0.45
C ALA A 6 -3.38 3.58 -0.90
N TYR A 7 -3.31 3.98 -2.17
CA TYR A 7 -4.19 4.95 -2.78
C TYR A 7 -4.82 4.38 -4.04
N LEU A 8 -6.11 4.62 -4.22
CA LEU A 8 -6.80 4.41 -5.48
C LEU A 8 -6.65 5.64 -6.37
N LEU A 9 -6.23 5.46 -7.61
CA LEU A 9 -6.04 6.58 -8.53
C LEU A 9 -7.35 6.99 -9.19
N ARG A 10 -7.76 8.24 -8.99
CA ARG A 10 -8.93 8.86 -9.60
C ARG A 10 -8.53 9.79 -10.74
N TYR A 11 -9.04 9.54 -11.93
CA TYR A 11 -8.81 10.30 -13.16
C TYR A 11 -9.90 11.36 -13.35
N HIS A 12 -9.47 12.58 -13.67
CA HIS A 12 -10.37 13.69 -14.01
C HIS A 12 -10.34 13.96 -15.51
N GLY A 13 -11.44 13.69 -16.23
CA GLY A 13 -11.50 13.58 -17.69
C GLY A 13 -11.11 14.81 -18.55
N LYS A 14 -10.62 15.93 -17.99
CA LYS A 14 -10.20 17.13 -18.75
C LYS A 14 -8.75 17.55 -18.51
N ALA A 15 -8.08 17.00 -17.50
CA ALA A 15 -6.67 17.23 -17.24
C ALA A 15 -6.02 15.87 -17.07
N ASN A 16 -4.75 15.72 -17.44
CA ASN A 16 -3.93 14.55 -17.05
C ASN A 16 -3.71 14.48 -15.52
N HIS A 17 -4.64 15.02 -14.74
CA HIS A 17 -4.64 15.10 -13.32
C HIS A 17 -5.21 13.80 -12.76
N VAL A 18 -4.34 13.12 -12.01
CA VAL A 18 -4.67 11.92 -11.27
C VAL A 18 -4.63 12.29 -9.80
N GLU A 19 -5.73 12.05 -9.11
CA GLU A 19 -5.90 12.31 -7.70
C GLU A 19 -5.79 10.98 -6.93
N PRO A 20 -4.76 10.80 -6.08
CA PRO A 20 -4.66 9.61 -5.24
C PRO A 20 -5.64 9.72 -4.06
N ILE A 21 -6.57 8.77 -3.97
CA ILE A 21 -7.56 8.68 -2.89
C ILE A 21 -7.12 7.56 -1.93
N PRO A 22 -6.83 7.85 -0.65
CA PRO A 22 -6.36 6.82 0.28
C PRO A 22 -7.41 5.73 0.47
N LEU A 23 -6.97 4.47 0.55
CA LEU A 23 -7.84 3.37 0.89
C LEU A 23 -8.29 3.45 2.36
N PRO A 24 -9.52 3.02 2.68
CA PRO A 24 -9.98 2.95 4.06
C PRO A 24 -9.06 2.04 4.88
N GLY A 25 -8.78 2.45 6.11
CA GLY A 25 -7.90 1.72 7.03
C GLY A 25 -6.40 2.00 6.86
N ALA A 26 -6.00 2.90 5.98
CA ALA A 26 -4.63 3.40 5.93
C ALA A 26 -4.25 4.22 7.18
N PRO A 27 -2.96 4.22 7.59
CA PRO A 27 -1.86 3.44 7.01
C PRO A 27 -1.97 1.95 7.37
N PHE A 28 -1.59 1.10 6.43
CA PHE A 28 -1.46 -0.34 6.63
C PHE A 28 -0.10 -0.66 7.24
N SER A 29 0.00 -1.76 7.96
CA SER A 29 1.29 -2.25 8.43
C SER A 29 1.31 -3.76 8.55
N HIS A 30 2.48 -4.35 8.33
CA HIS A 30 2.68 -5.78 8.47
C HIS A 30 4.11 -6.12 8.89
N TYR A 31 4.25 -7.22 9.61
CA TYR A 31 5.55 -7.82 9.89
C TYR A 31 5.87 -8.81 8.77
N TYR A 32 6.64 -8.37 7.79
CA TYR A 32 7.10 -9.26 6.73
C TYR A 32 8.14 -10.24 7.32
N ALA A 33 7.79 -11.52 7.37
CA ALA A 33 8.71 -12.62 7.57
C ALA A 33 8.75 -13.41 6.27
N GLN A 34 9.95 -13.76 5.81
CA GLN A 34 10.11 -14.55 4.59
C GLN A 34 9.70 -16.00 4.88
N ASP A 35 8.40 -16.28 4.81
CA ASP A 35 7.82 -17.61 4.97
C ASP A 35 7.57 -18.25 3.60
N ALA A 36 7.51 -19.59 3.55
CA ALA A 36 7.28 -20.32 2.30
C ALA A 36 5.86 -20.12 1.74
N SER A 37 4.91 -19.67 2.59
CA SER A 37 3.54 -19.33 2.23
C SER A 37 3.27 -17.86 2.54
N ASP A 38 3.29 -17.01 1.51
CA ASP A 38 2.83 -15.62 1.58
C ASP A 38 1.37 -15.58 1.10
N GLU A 39 0.43 -15.41 2.02
CA GLU A 39 -1.01 -15.30 1.71
C GLU A 39 -1.39 -13.92 1.16
N GLY A 40 -0.45 -12.98 1.12
CA GLY A 40 -0.69 -11.59 0.74
C GLY A 40 -1.57 -10.84 1.74
N ILE A 41 -1.96 -9.63 1.37
CA ILE A 41 -2.78 -8.75 2.20
C ILE A 41 -3.98 -8.29 1.38
N ILE A 42 -5.17 -8.48 1.93
CA ILE A 42 -6.41 -7.98 1.34
C ILE A 42 -6.62 -6.54 1.79
N MET A 43 -6.80 -5.64 0.83
CA MET A 43 -7.14 -4.24 1.08
C MET A 43 -8.52 -3.96 0.48
N GLU A 44 -9.37 -3.30 1.25
CA GLU A 44 -10.71 -2.91 0.83
C GLU A 44 -10.70 -1.50 0.24
N THR A 45 -11.69 -1.21 -0.61
CA THR A 45 -11.89 0.11 -1.21
C THR A 45 -13.34 0.53 -1.03
N ASP A 46 -13.60 1.83 -0.89
CA ASP A 46 -14.97 2.34 -0.78
C ASP A 46 -15.72 2.39 -2.13
N VAL A 47 -15.08 1.98 -3.23
CA VAL A 47 -15.67 2.02 -4.57
C VAL A 47 -16.52 0.77 -4.80
N MET A 48 -17.82 0.98 -5.03
CA MET A 48 -18.74 -0.11 -5.29
C MET A 48 -18.52 -0.72 -6.67
N VAL A 49 -18.71 -2.04 -6.81
CA VAL A 49 -18.64 -2.74 -8.11
C VAL A 49 -19.62 -2.15 -9.14
N LYS A 50 -20.74 -1.59 -8.67
CA LYS A 50 -21.70 -0.91 -9.55
C LYS A 50 -21.08 0.33 -10.20
N GLU A 51 -20.36 1.15 -9.44
CA GLU A 51 -19.69 2.37 -9.93
C GLU A 51 -18.60 2.03 -10.95
N LEU A 52 -17.89 0.91 -10.77
CA LEU A 52 -16.90 0.43 -11.75
C LEU A 52 -17.51 0.04 -13.10
N LYS A 53 -18.81 -0.27 -13.13
CA LYS A 53 -19.52 -0.62 -14.37
C LYS A 53 -20.12 0.61 -15.06
N GLU A 54 -20.13 1.77 -14.41
CA GLU A 54 -20.71 2.97 -14.98
C GLU A 54 -19.78 3.54 -16.08
N PRO A 55 -20.33 3.91 -17.25
CA PRO A 55 -19.56 4.57 -18.29
C PRO A 55 -18.91 5.85 -17.77
N GLY A 56 -17.61 6.00 -18.00
CA GLY A 56 -16.85 7.15 -17.50
C GLY A 56 -16.49 7.09 -16.02
N CYS A 57 -16.51 5.89 -15.41
CA CYS A 57 -16.01 5.68 -14.06
C CYS A 57 -14.62 6.32 -13.89
N PRO A 58 -14.45 7.27 -12.95
CA PRO A 58 -13.22 8.03 -12.82
C PRO A 58 -12.08 7.20 -12.25
N TYR A 59 -12.34 6.00 -11.72
CA TYR A 59 -11.29 5.12 -11.17
C TYR A 59 -10.70 4.15 -12.22
N LEU A 60 -11.31 4.08 -13.40
CA LEU A 60 -10.85 3.21 -14.47
C LEU A 60 -10.07 4.01 -15.52
N THR A 61 -8.98 3.41 -16.01
CA THR A 61 -8.29 3.91 -17.19
C THR A 61 -9.14 3.75 -18.45
N ASP A 62 -8.69 4.35 -19.56
CA ASP A 62 -9.21 4.11 -20.91
C ASP A 62 -9.27 2.63 -21.31
N LYS A 63 -8.42 1.79 -20.70
CA LYS A 63 -8.37 0.33 -20.88
C LYS A 63 -9.21 -0.45 -19.87
N GLY A 64 -9.99 0.23 -19.01
CA GLY A 64 -10.80 -0.41 -17.97
C GLY A 64 -9.99 -0.99 -16.81
N GLN A 65 -8.79 -0.47 -16.56
CA GLN A 65 -7.93 -0.94 -15.47
C GLN A 65 -8.07 -0.04 -14.24
N LEU A 66 -8.11 -0.67 -13.06
CA LEU A 66 -7.95 0.02 -11.78
C LEU A 66 -6.45 0.19 -11.51
N ARG A 67 -6.02 1.33 -10.96
CA ARG A 67 -4.63 1.53 -10.53
C ARG A 67 -4.56 1.89 -9.06
N VAL A 68 -3.63 1.22 -8.38
CA VAL A 68 -3.30 1.44 -6.97
C VAL A 68 -1.88 1.98 -6.90
N GLN A 69 -1.69 3.05 -6.12
CA GLN A 69 -0.38 3.59 -5.76
C GLN A 69 -0.07 3.18 -4.32
N ILE A 70 1.13 2.67 -4.08
CA ILE A 70 1.61 2.29 -2.76
C ILE A 70 2.75 3.24 -2.39
N GLU A 71 2.62 3.88 -1.23
CA GLU A 71 3.68 4.70 -0.63
C GLU A 71 4.17 4.02 0.65
N TRP A 72 5.43 3.60 0.63
CA TRP A 72 6.09 3.01 1.80
C TRP A 72 6.48 4.12 2.77
N GLU A 73 6.08 4.01 4.04
CA GLU A 73 6.31 5.03 5.05
C GLU A 73 7.49 4.67 5.95
N GLU A 74 7.31 3.62 6.76
CA GLU A 74 8.36 3.13 7.67
C GLU A 74 8.73 1.70 7.31
N SER A 75 10.03 1.39 7.39
CA SER A 75 10.54 0.04 7.24
C SER A 75 11.60 -0.20 8.31
N TYR A 76 11.29 -1.12 9.22
CA TYR A 76 12.22 -1.59 10.25
C TYR A 76 12.56 -3.04 9.98
N LEU A 77 13.85 -3.31 9.79
CA LEU A 77 14.37 -4.66 9.80
C LEU A 77 14.31 -5.17 11.24
N LEU A 78 13.64 -6.30 11.44
CA LEU A 78 13.57 -6.96 12.73
C LEU A 78 14.49 -8.18 12.72
N PHE A 79 15.05 -8.50 13.88
CA PHE A 79 15.86 -9.69 14.06
C PHE A 79 15.02 -10.98 14.03
N GLN A 80 13.71 -10.87 14.33
CA GLN A 80 12.73 -11.96 14.33
C GLN A 80 11.41 -11.53 13.67
N ALA A 81 10.54 -12.50 13.38
CA ALA A 81 9.26 -12.27 12.69
C ALA A 81 8.29 -11.35 13.44
N THR A 82 8.45 -11.19 14.76
CA THR A 82 7.65 -10.31 15.62
C THR A 82 8.56 -9.35 16.38
N TYR A 83 8.11 -8.11 16.54
CA TYR A 83 8.87 -7.08 17.26
C TYR A 83 9.17 -7.50 18.72
N HIS A 84 10.43 -7.29 19.13
CA HIS A 84 10.89 -7.46 20.49
C HIS A 84 11.81 -6.28 20.88
N LYS A 85 11.94 -5.97 22.18
CA LYS A 85 12.81 -4.90 22.71
C LYS A 85 14.29 -4.99 22.29
N TYR A 86 14.74 -6.11 21.71
CA TYR A 86 16.09 -6.25 21.17
C TYR A 86 16.22 -5.66 19.76
N ASP A 87 15.12 -5.49 19.03
CA ASP A 87 15.09 -4.83 17.73
C ASP A 87 15.37 -3.32 17.85
N ASP A 88 15.15 -2.72 19.02
CA ASP A 88 15.47 -1.31 19.29
C ASP A 88 16.99 -1.03 19.29
N VAL A 89 17.82 -2.07 19.50
CA VAL A 89 19.29 -1.96 19.50
C VAL A 89 19.82 -1.63 18.10
N SER A 90 19.08 -2.01 17.05
CA SER A 90 19.42 -1.73 15.64
C SER A 90 19.40 -0.25 15.29
N ARG A 91 18.77 0.62 16.09
CA ARG A 91 18.79 2.09 15.88
C ARG A 91 20.21 2.68 15.89
N LEU A 92 21.18 1.99 16.49
CA LEU A 92 22.58 2.44 16.57
C LEU A 92 23.44 2.05 15.36
N HIS A 93 23.02 1.10 14.53
CA HIS A 93 23.85 0.57 13.43
C HIS A 93 23.11 0.57 12.10
N ASN A 94 22.48 1.69 11.74
CA ASN A 94 22.07 1.97 10.36
C ASN A 94 23.30 2.31 9.49
N THR A 95 24.18 1.35 9.32
CA THR A 95 25.20 1.34 8.26
C THR A 95 25.28 -0.07 7.70
N GLN A 96 24.37 -0.40 6.79
CA GLN A 96 24.68 -1.03 5.50
C GLN A 96 23.41 -1.59 4.88
N MET A 97 22.85 -0.86 3.92
CA MET A 97 22.61 -1.44 2.61
C MET A 97 23.54 -0.70 1.66
N ARG A 98 24.52 -1.42 1.10
CA ARG A 98 25.44 -0.94 0.07
C ARG A 98 25.21 -1.77 -1.18
#